data_AF-A0A933ZIQ4-F1
#
_entry.id   AF-A0A933ZIQ4-F1
#
_cell.length_a   1.000
_cell.length_b   1.000
_cell.length_c   1.000
_cell.angle_alpha   90.00
_cell.angle_beta   90.00
_cell.angle_gamma   90.00
#
_symmetry.space_group_name_H-M   'P 1'
#
loop_
_entity.id
_entity.type
_entity.pdbx_description
1 polymer ?
#
loop_
_entity_poly.entity_id
_entity_poly.type
_entity_poly.pdbx_seq_one_letter_code
_entity_poly.pdbx_strand_id
1 'polypeptide(L)'
;MKRTWQCPKCQSFRVGYLEALEDQGHQAGDRRIGKISVGSVFGLAAYTAHGDVEAFVCTDCGYFEEYVKNAQAIQWDSMKGFRWCRPEAVGRPPVR
;
A
#
# COMPACT_ATOMS: atom_id res chain seq x y z
N MET A 1 7.89 -11.17 0.73
CA MET A 1 7.82 -11.90 -0.56
C MET A 1 8.55 -11.19 -1.70
N LYS A 2 8.38 -9.88 -1.93
CA LYS A 2 8.97 -9.15 -3.09
C LYS A 2 10.49 -9.36 -3.32
N ARG A 3 11.29 -9.42 -2.26
CA ARG A 3 12.76 -9.55 -2.36
C ARG A 3 13.25 -11.00 -2.41
N THR A 4 12.54 -11.90 -1.74
CA THR A 4 12.99 -13.28 -1.48
C THR A 4 12.23 -14.34 -2.26
N TRP A 5 11.10 -13.97 -2.89
CA TRP A 5 10.15 -14.89 -3.51
C TRP A 5 9.67 -16.00 -2.58
N GLN A 6 9.75 -15.75 -1.26
CA GLN A 6 9.38 -16.68 -0.21
C GLN A 6 8.37 -16.02 0.73
N CYS A 7 7.33 -16.77 1.09
CA CYS A 7 6.30 -16.36 2.04
C CYS A 7 6.90 -16.26 3.45
N PRO A 8 6.83 -15.11 4.14
CA PRO A 8 7.36 -14.99 5.50
C PRO A 8 6.51 -15.74 6.54
N LYS A 9 5.25 -16.08 6.21
CA LYS A 9 4.34 -16.78 7.13
C LYS A 9 4.54 -18.29 7.13
N CYS A 10 4.58 -18.93 5.96
CA CYS A 10 4.66 -20.39 5.83
C CYS A 10 5.93 -20.89 5.15
N GLN A 11 6.85 -20.00 4.79
CA GLN A 11 8.12 -20.31 4.10
C GLN A 11 7.98 -20.95 2.70
N SER A 12 6.77 -21.06 2.16
CA SER A 12 6.53 -21.53 0.78
C SER A 12 7.11 -20.57 -0.25
N PHE A 13 7.55 -21.14 -1.39
CA PHE A 13 7.98 -20.43 -2.59
C PHE A 13 6.87 -20.27 -3.63
N ARG A 14 5.65 -20.76 -3.36
CA ARG A 14 4.49 -20.60 -4.25
C ARG A 14 3.89 -19.21 -4.06
N VAL A 15 4.55 -18.23 -4.66
CA VAL A 15 4.21 -16.81 -4.58
C VAL A 15 3.73 -16.31 -5.95
N GLY A 16 2.53 -15.76 -6.00
CA GLY A 16 1.98 -15.05 -7.15
C GLY A 16 2.20 -13.54 -7.05
N TYR A 17 2.41 -12.90 -8.20
CA TYR A 17 2.38 -11.45 -8.36
C TYR A 17 1.02 -11.04 -8.92
N LEU A 18 0.44 -9.97 -8.38
CA LEU A 18 -0.85 -9.43 -8.80
C LEU A 18 -0.61 -8.02 -9.34
N GLU A 19 -0.76 -7.88 -10.66
CA GLU A 19 -0.57 -6.62 -11.38
C GLU A 19 -1.80 -5.70 -11.26
N ALA A 20 -3.00 -6.30 -11.26
CA ALA A 20 -4.26 -5.63 -11.02
C ALA A 20 -5.25 -6.62 -10.37
N LEU A 21 -6.04 -6.14 -9.40
CA LEU A 21 -7.18 -6.85 -8.85
C LEU A 21 -8.44 -6.37 -9.59
N GLU A 22 -8.57 -6.71 -10.87
CA GLU A 22 -9.82 -6.45 -11.58
C GLU A 22 -10.85 -7.53 -11.22
N ASP A 23 -11.91 -7.13 -10.51
CA ASP A 23 -13.06 -7.99 -10.25
C ASP A 23 -14.06 -7.90 -11.43
N GLN A 24 -14.69 -9.03 -11.77
CA GLN A 24 -15.51 -9.22 -12.96
C GLN A 24 -16.68 -8.22 -13.07
N GLY A 25 -16.45 -7.08 -13.73
CA GLY A 25 -17.50 -6.10 -14.05
C GLY A 25 -17.70 -4.99 -13.01
N HIS A 26 -16.93 -4.99 -11.93
CA HIS A 26 -16.76 -3.83 -11.06
C HIS A 26 -15.30 -3.44 -11.10
N GLN A 27 -15.00 -2.21 -11.52
CA GLN A 27 -13.71 -1.61 -11.21
C GLN A 27 -13.57 -1.53 -9.68
N ALA A 28 -13.11 -2.61 -9.06
CA ALA A 28 -12.23 -2.52 -7.92
C ALA A 28 -10.95 -1.90 -8.49
N GLY A 29 -11.03 -0.60 -8.76
CA GLY A 29 -10.02 0.13 -9.52
C GLY A 29 -8.65 -0.15 -8.95
N ASP A 30 -7.64 -0.13 -9.83
CA ASP A 30 -6.23 -0.03 -9.47
C ASP A 30 -6.13 0.60 -8.07
N ARG A 31 -5.63 -0.16 -7.10
CA ARG A 31 -5.51 0.35 -5.73
C ARG A 31 -4.48 1.47 -5.73
N ARG A 32 -4.94 2.65 -6.08
CA ARG A 32 -4.13 3.85 -6.20
C ARG A 32 -4.14 4.52 -4.83
N ILE A 33 -2.98 5.02 -4.44
CA ILE A 33 -2.90 5.93 -3.31
C ILE A 33 -3.38 7.27 -3.83
N GLY A 34 -4.39 7.88 -3.22
CA GLY A 34 -4.97 9.09 -3.79
C GLY A 34 -5.70 9.98 -2.80
N LYS A 35 -5.90 11.23 -3.21
CA LYS A 35 -6.63 12.26 -2.47
C LYS A 35 -8.05 12.33 -3.01
N ILE A 36 -9.03 12.13 -2.14
CA ILE A 36 -10.43 12.44 -2.42
C ILE A 36 -10.66 13.89 -2.01
N SER A 37 -10.98 14.73 -2.98
CA SER A 37 -11.42 16.10 -2.72
C SER A 37 -12.93 16.17 -2.95
N VAL A 38 -13.69 16.48 -1.90
CA VAL A 38 -15.14 16.69 -1.99
C VAL A 38 -15.38 18.19 -2.03
N GLY A 39 -15.75 18.72 -3.19
CA GLY A 39 -16.17 20.11 -3.36
C GLY A 39 -17.68 20.24 -3.15
N SER A 40 -18.11 21.15 -2.28
CA SER A 40 -19.52 21.36 -1.93
C SER A 40 -20.35 22.04 -3.03
N VAL A 41 -21.66 21.86 -2.92
CA VAL A 41 -22.81 22.37 -3.72
C VAL A 41 -23.30 21.46 -4.86
N PHE A 42 -22.43 20.69 -5.55
CA PHE A 42 -22.88 19.73 -6.60
C PHE A 42 -22.27 18.32 -6.51
N GLY A 43 -21.64 17.95 -5.40
CA GLY A 43 -21.39 16.54 -5.04
C GLY A 43 -20.44 15.74 -5.95
N LEU A 44 -19.65 16.38 -6.81
CA LEU A 44 -18.59 15.68 -7.56
C LEU A 44 -17.36 15.50 -6.67
N ALA A 45 -17.09 14.24 -6.31
CA ALA A 45 -15.82 13.84 -5.71
C ALA A 45 -14.76 13.70 -6.80
N ALA A 46 -13.71 14.53 -6.75
CA ALA A 46 -12.55 14.36 -7.60
C ALA A 46 -11.54 13.47 -6.88
N TYR A 47 -11.16 12.36 -7.52
CA TYR A 47 -10.08 11.49 -7.06
C TYR A 47 -8.79 11.82 -7.81
N THR A 48 -7.73 12.17 -7.08
CA THR A 48 -6.39 12.35 -7.65
C THR A 48 -5.52 11.18 -7.22
N ALA A 49 -5.11 10.34 -8.17
CA ALA A 49 -4.12 9.30 -7.93
C ALA A 49 -2.74 9.95 -7.72
N HIS A 50 -2.09 9.59 -6.62
CA HIS A 50 -0.74 10.01 -6.24
C HIS A 50 0.31 8.89 -6.42
N GLY A 51 -0.10 7.63 -6.55
CA GLY A 51 0.82 6.52 -6.85
C GLY A 51 0.12 5.18 -7.04
N ASP A 52 0.86 4.22 -7.60
CA ASP A 52 0.40 2.85 -7.85
C ASP A 52 0.87 1.91 -6.74
N VAL A 53 0.21 0.76 -6.59
CA VAL A 53 0.67 -0.33 -5.73
C VAL A 53 0.89 -1.59 -6.55
N GLU A 54 1.71 -2.48 -6.04
CA GLU A 54 1.83 -3.87 -6.50
C GLU A 54 1.60 -4.80 -5.33
N ALA A 55 1.14 -6.03 -5.62
CA ALA A 55 0.85 -6.99 -4.56
C ALA A 55 1.41 -8.38 -4.85
N PHE A 56 1.73 -9.09 -3.77
CA PHE A 56 2.20 -10.47 -3.81
C PHE A 56 1.33 -11.33 -2.89
N VAL A 57 1.01 -12.54 -3.33
CA VAL A 57 0.19 -13.50 -2.57
C VAL A 57 0.87 -14.85 -2.49
N CYS A 58 0.93 -15.45 -1.31
CA CYS A 58 1.30 -16.84 -1.15
C CYS A 58 0.09 -17.73 -1.42
N THR A 59 0.16 -18.59 -2.43
CA THR A 59 -0.98 -19.43 -2.83
C THR A 59 -1.24 -20.58 -1.87
N ASP A 60 -0.29 -20.92 -0.99
CA ASP A 60 -0.45 -22.02 -0.05
C ASP A 60 -1.13 -21.61 1.26
N CYS A 61 -0.85 -20.39 1.75
CA CYS A 61 -1.37 -19.94 3.05
C CYS A 61 -2.20 -18.64 2.99
N GLY A 62 -2.38 -18.08 1.80
CA GLY A 62 -3.16 -16.85 1.57
C GLY A 62 -2.52 -15.58 2.12
N TYR A 63 -1.26 -15.64 2.59
CA TYR A 63 -0.57 -14.45 3.06
C TYR A 63 -0.35 -13.45 1.91
N PHE A 64 -0.59 -12.17 2.18
CA PHE A 64 -0.66 -11.10 1.18
C PHE A 64 0.15 -9.89 1.64
N GLU A 65 0.93 -9.32 0.72
CA GLU A 65 1.72 -8.10 0.94
C GLU A 65 1.47 -7.11 -0.20
N GLU A 66 1.20 -5.84 0.15
CA GLU A 66 1.11 -4.72 -0.79
C GLU A 66 2.32 -3.79 -0.64
N TYR A 67 2.81 -3.32 -1.78
CA TYR A 67 3.94 -2.40 -1.86
C TYR A 67 3.57 -1.20 -2.72
N VAL A 68 3.97 -0.02 -2.27
CA VAL A 68 3.84 1.21 -3.04
C VAL A 68 4.89 1.25 -4.14
N LYS A 69 4.46 1.43 -5.40
CA LYS A 69 5.34 1.67 -6.54
C LYS A 69 5.73 3.15 -6.57
N ASN A 70 6.98 3.42 -6.93
CA ASN A 70 7.54 4.77 -7.08
C ASN A 70 7.25 5.70 -5.87
N ALA A 71 7.46 5.19 -4.65
CA ALA A 71 7.18 5.92 -3.41
C ALA A 71 7.87 7.29 -3.30
N GLN A 72 8.96 7.52 -4.04
CA GLN A 72 9.70 8.79 -4.06
C GLN A 72 8.95 9.90 -4.80
N ALA A 73 8.04 9.55 -5.72
CA ALA A 73 7.23 10.54 -6.45
C ALA A 73 6.01 11.03 -5.64
N ILE A 74 5.72 10.41 -4.49
CA ILE A 74 4.56 10.72 -3.67
C ILE A 74 4.91 11.83 -2.68
N GLN A 75 4.10 12.90 -2.66
CA GLN A 75 4.22 13.99 -1.68
C GLN A 75 3.57 13.59 -0.34
N TRP A 76 4.22 12.71 0.42
CA TRP A 76 3.67 12.14 1.65
C TRP A 76 3.17 13.18 2.66
N ASP A 77 3.91 14.27 2.85
CA ASP A 77 3.58 15.33 3.80
C ASP A 77 2.32 16.13 3.42
N SER A 78 1.92 16.11 2.14
CA SER A 78 0.69 16.78 1.68
C SER A 78 -0.54 15.87 1.69
N MET A 79 -0.36 14.57 2.01
CA MET A 79 -1.47 13.62 2.03
C MET A 79 -2.30 13.74 3.31
N LYS A 80 -3.60 13.98 3.13
CA LYS A 80 -4.56 14.05 4.22
C LYS A 80 -4.64 12.71 4.97
N GLY A 81 -4.45 12.75 6.28
CA GLY A 81 -4.52 11.56 7.14
C GLY A 81 -3.23 10.74 7.18
N PHE A 82 -2.21 11.10 6.40
CA PHE A 82 -0.88 10.52 6.54
C PHE A 82 -0.20 11.06 7.81
N ARG A 83 0.52 10.19 8.51
CA ARG A 83 1.39 10.57 9.63
C ARG A 83 2.66 9.73 9.57
N TRP A 84 3.81 10.36 9.78
CA TRP A 84 5.06 9.63 9.97
C TRP A 84 5.01 8.85 11.28
N CYS A 85 5.05 7.52 11.20
CA CYS A 85 5.31 6.68 12.36
C CYS A 85 6.80 6.82 12.70
N ARG A 86 7.12 7.54 13.76
CA ARG A 86 8.48 7.45 14.32
C ARG A 86 8.63 6.03 14.88
N PRO A 87 9.75 5.34 14.65
CA PRO A 87 10.11 4.27 15.56
C PRO A 87 10.26 4.94 16.92
N GLU A 88 9.43 4.59 17.90
CA GLU A 88 9.85 4.77 19.29
C GLU A 88 11.23 4.14 19.37
N ALA A 89 12.22 4.94 19.79
CA ALA A 89 13.59 4.48 19.87
C ALA A 89 13.61 3.23 20.76
N VAL A 90 13.69 2.06 20.12
CA VAL A 90 14.05 0.82 20.80
C VAL A 90 15.50 1.02 21.23
N GLY A 91 15.69 1.53 22.45
CA GLY A 91 17.00 1.62 23.11
C GLY A 91 17.63 3.00 23.24
N ARG A 92 16.99 3.94 23.95
CA ARG A 92 17.77 4.97 24.67
C ARG A 92 18.18 4.36 26.02
N PRO A 93 19.47 4.06 26.29
CA PRO A 93 19.87 3.68 27.65
C PRO A 93 19.61 4.86 28.61
N PRO A 94 19.33 4.61 29.90
CA PRO A 94 19.09 5.67 30.86
C PRO A 94 20.30 6.60 30.94
N VAL A 95 20.06 7.90 30.75
CA VAL A 95 21.05 8.93 31.03
C VAL A 95 21.24 8.95 32.55
N ARG A 96 22.44 8.61 33.00
CA ARG A 96 22.89 8.89 34.38
C ARG A 96 23.26 10.35 34.50
#